data_AF-A0A4V0ZG15-F1
#
_entry.id   AF-A0A4V0ZG15-F1
#
_cell.length_a   1.000
_cell.length_b   1.000
_cell.length_c   1.000
_cell.angle_alpha   90.00
_cell.angle_beta   90.00
_cell.angle_gamma   90.00
#
_symmetry.space_group_name_H-M   'P 1'
#
loop_
_entity.id
_entity.type
_entity.pdbx_description
1 polymer ?
#
loop_
_entity_poly.entity_id
_entity_poly.type
_entity_poly.pdbx_seq_one_letter_code
_entity_poly.pdbx_strand_id
1 'polypeptide(L)'
;METKLLTKLATFTSSLKRGYTFAVITLLLTNLSACQITPQAPASFSYSQYYLWLKTLNAEELVTELAQQKQALNSQESQQTKVKLLLLHTLPSSPEYQPYKAKTLLNQVPLSASQFNSEQNLAFMLLIKDLLNAQLLLIEKHQRQTDKDKQAISQFQQQINLLEQQLEQLKKIEQSINQQ
;
A
#
# COMPACT_ATOMS: atom_id res chain seq x y z
N MET A 1 36.24 52.17 -55.64
CA MET A 1 35.07 51.29 -55.89
C MET A 1 35.06 50.09 -54.93
N GLU A 2 35.56 50.23 -53.69
CA GLU A 2 35.77 49.07 -52.77
C GLU A 2 34.95 49.13 -51.47
N THR A 3 34.46 50.30 -51.06
CA THR A 3 33.71 50.47 -49.81
C THR A 3 32.26 49.95 -49.85
N LYS A 4 31.70 49.71 -51.04
CA LYS A 4 30.33 49.18 -51.22
C LYS A 4 30.24 47.65 -51.22
N LEU A 5 31.36 46.94 -51.41
CA LEU A 5 31.38 45.47 -51.40
C LEU A 5 31.45 44.90 -49.98
N LEU A 6 32.21 45.54 -49.08
CA LEU A 6 32.37 45.08 -47.69
C LEU A 6 31.09 45.27 -46.85
N THR A 7 30.28 46.30 -47.12
CA THR A 7 29.00 46.54 -46.43
C THR A 7 27.90 45.55 -46.83
N LYS A 8 27.93 45.03 -48.07
CA LYS A 8 26.98 44.00 -48.53
C LYS A 8 27.28 42.61 -47.95
N LEU A 9 28.55 42.29 -47.68
CA LEU A 9 28.92 41.01 -47.07
C LEU A 9 28.56 40.95 -45.57
N ALA A 10 28.69 42.06 -44.84
CA ALA A 10 28.31 42.14 -43.42
C ALA A 10 26.78 42.07 -43.18
N THR A 11 25.98 42.58 -44.12
CA THR A 11 24.50 42.52 -44.05
C THR A 11 23.92 41.18 -44.48
N PHE A 12 24.64 40.41 -45.31
CA PHE A 12 24.22 39.06 -45.72
C PHE A 12 24.39 38.02 -44.59
N THR A 13 25.48 38.09 -43.82
CA THR A 13 25.76 37.14 -42.73
C THR A 13 24.85 37.30 -41.50
N SER A 14 24.30 38.51 -41.28
CA SER A 14 23.33 38.77 -40.21
C SER A 14 21.89 38.37 -40.57
N SER A 15 21.54 38.42 -41.86
CA SER A 15 20.29 37.89 -42.42
C SER A 15 20.21 36.36 -42.30
N LEU A 16 21.31 35.66 -42.63
CA LEU A 16 21.37 34.19 -42.57
C LEU A 16 21.26 33.64 -41.14
N LYS A 17 21.88 34.32 -40.14
CA LYS A 17 21.81 33.94 -38.72
C LYS A 17 20.42 34.18 -38.11
N ARG A 18 19.71 35.23 -38.53
CA ARG A 18 18.31 35.48 -38.14
C ARG A 18 17.37 34.41 -38.71
N GLY A 19 17.53 34.02 -39.97
CA GLY A 19 16.74 32.94 -40.57
C GLY A 19 16.90 31.60 -39.84
N TYR A 20 18.14 31.22 -39.49
CA TYR A 20 18.41 29.98 -38.78
C TYR A 20 17.87 29.97 -37.34
N THR A 21 17.96 31.08 -36.62
CA THR A 21 17.39 31.19 -35.26
C THR A 21 15.86 31.14 -35.28
N PHE A 22 15.19 31.80 -36.23
CA PHE A 22 13.75 31.65 -36.40
C PHE A 22 13.35 30.23 -36.81
N ALA A 23 14.11 29.56 -37.67
CA ALA A 23 13.86 28.17 -38.06
C ALA A 23 13.99 27.20 -36.88
N VAL A 24 15.02 27.36 -36.03
CA VAL A 24 15.22 26.54 -34.83
C VAL A 24 14.12 26.77 -33.80
N ILE A 25 13.69 28.02 -33.58
CA ILE A 25 12.59 28.34 -32.66
C ILE A 25 11.26 27.75 -33.16
N THR A 26 11.01 27.83 -34.48
CA THR A 26 9.79 27.26 -35.08
C THR A 26 9.78 25.73 -34.99
N LEU A 27 10.94 25.08 -35.19
CA LEU A 27 11.12 23.63 -35.02
C LEU A 27 10.95 23.18 -33.56
N LEU A 28 11.36 24.00 -32.59
CA LEU A 28 11.15 23.70 -31.17
C LEU A 28 9.66 23.81 -30.79
N LEU A 29 8.95 24.82 -31.28
CA LEU A 29 7.53 25.06 -31.00
C LEU A 29 6.61 23.97 -31.59
N THR A 30 6.98 23.37 -32.72
CA THR A 30 6.20 22.25 -33.32
C THR A 30 6.28 20.95 -32.52
N ASN A 31 7.32 20.76 -31.69
CA ASN A 31 7.44 19.56 -30.83
C ASN A 31 6.57 19.65 -29.57
N LEU A 32 6.16 20.85 -29.12
CA LEU A 32 5.26 20.99 -27.97
C LEU A 32 3.82 20.56 -28.27
N SER A 33 3.40 20.56 -29.54
CA SER A 33 2.06 20.12 -29.95
C SER A 33 1.89 18.60 -29.99
N ALA A 34 2.98 17.84 -29.77
CA ALA A 34 2.96 16.37 -29.75
C ALA A 34 2.66 15.76 -28.36
N CYS A 35 2.50 16.57 -27.30
CA CYS A 35 1.82 16.14 -26.08
C CYS A 35 0.30 16.16 -26.27
N GLN A 36 -0.19 15.46 -27.30
CA GLN A 36 -1.61 15.16 -27.38
C GLN A 36 -1.90 14.01 -26.45
N ILE A 37 -2.75 14.32 -25.46
CA ILE A 37 -3.45 13.42 -24.57
C ILE A 37 -3.66 12.06 -25.24
N THR A 38 -3.04 11.03 -24.68
CA THR A 38 -3.28 9.64 -25.09
C THR A 38 -4.79 9.40 -25.04
N PRO A 39 -5.43 8.89 -26.12
CA PRO A 39 -6.85 8.61 -26.08
C PRO A 39 -7.09 7.62 -24.94
N GLN A 40 -7.78 8.08 -23.89
CA GLN A 40 -8.19 7.21 -22.80
C GLN A 40 -9.16 6.20 -23.39
N ALA A 41 -8.73 4.93 -23.46
CA ALA A 41 -9.67 3.82 -23.55
C ALA A 41 -10.75 4.01 -22.47
N PRO A 42 -12.01 3.58 -22.72
CA PRO A 42 -13.08 3.72 -21.72
C PRO A 42 -12.57 3.23 -20.38
N ALA A 43 -12.58 4.12 -19.37
CA ALA A 43 -11.85 3.91 -18.13
C ALA A 43 -12.40 2.68 -17.41
N SER A 44 -11.70 1.55 -17.54
CA SER A 44 -11.97 0.38 -16.73
C SER A 44 -11.72 0.74 -15.27
N PHE A 45 -12.57 0.25 -14.37
CA PHE A 45 -12.48 0.58 -12.95
C PHE A 45 -11.10 0.22 -12.40
N SER A 46 -10.40 1.18 -11.78
CA SER A 46 -9.06 0.96 -11.24
C SER A 46 -9.12 0.63 -9.75
N TYR A 47 -8.74 -0.61 -9.40
CA TYR A 47 -8.71 -1.05 -7.99
C TYR A 47 -7.61 -0.35 -7.18
N SER A 48 -6.49 0.01 -7.82
CA SER A 48 -5.41 0.73 -7.17
C SER A 48 -5.84 2.16 -6.80
N GLN A 49 -6.52 2.87 -7.70
CA GLN A 49 -7.07 4.19 -7.41
C GLN A 49 -8.13 4.13 -6.31
N TYR A 50 -9.03 3.14 -6.37
CA TYR A 50 -10.01 2.92 -5.31
C TYR A 50 -9.34 2.65 -3.95
N TYR A 51 -8.32 1.81 -3.91
CA TYR A 51 -7.57 1.56 -2.68
C TYR A 51 -6.86 2.81 -2.15
N LEU A 52 -6.27 3.62 -3.02
CA LEU A 52 -5.67 4.89 -2.62
C LEU A 52 -6.72 5.86 -2.07
N TRP A 53 -7.89 5.95 -2.69
CA TRP A 53 -9.00 6.74 -2.19
C TRP A 53 -9.46 6.26 -0.80
N LEU A 54 -9.60 4.95 -0.57
CA LEU A 54 -9.93 4.40 0.74
C LEU A 54 -8.93 4.84 1.82
N LYS A 55 -7.65 4.98 1.48
CA LYS A 55 -6.62 5.46 2.42
C LYS A 55 -6.75 6.94 2.80
N THR A 56 -7.53 7.72 2.04
CA THR A 56 -7.78 9.14 2.33
C THR A 56 -9.01 9.35 3.21
N LEU A 57 -9.85 8.34 3.36
CA LEU A 57 -11.08 8.41 4.13
C LEU A 57 -10.82 8.39 5.63
N ASN A 58 -11.68 9.09 6.36
CA ASN A 58 -11.72 9.00 7.82
C ASN A 58 -12.53 7.77 8.29
N ALA A 59 -12.57 7.53 9.60
CA ALA A 59 -13.20 6.34 10.16
C ALA A 59 -14.71 6.26 9.87
N GLU A 60 -15.44 7.38 9.94
CA GLU A 60 -16.89 7.41 9.67
C GLU A 60 -17.19 7.13 8.20
N GLU A 61 -16.43 7.74 7.29
CA GLU A 61 -16.53 7.53 5.85
C GLU A 61 -16.24 6.07 5.47
N LEU A 62 -15.26 5.44 6.14
CA LEU A 62 -14.95 4.02 5.94
C LEU A 62 -16.08 3.12 6.43
N VAL A 63 -16.77 3.45 7.52
CA VAL A 63 -17.97 2.72 7.97
C VAL A 63 -19.07 2.81 6.92
N THR A 64 -19.33 4.00 6.38
CA THR A 64 -20.35 4.21 5.34
C THR A 64 -20.03 3.42 4.08
N GLU A 65 -18.79 3.49 3.58
CA GLU A 65 -18.37 2.74 2.40
C GLU A 65 -18.48 1.23 2.63
N LEU A 66 -18.09 0.74 3.79
CA LEU A 66 -18.21 -0.67 4.16
C LEU A 66 -19.67 -1.13 4.18
N ALA A 67 -20.57 -0.34 4.75
CA ALA A 67 -22.01 -0.63 4.75
C ALA A 67 -22.57 -0.66 3.32
N GLN A 68 -22.18 0.31 2.49
CA GLN A 68 -22.59 0.37 1.10
C GLN A 68 -22.16 -0.86 0.30
N GLN A 69 -20.90 -1.28 0.43
CA GLN A 69 -20.41 -2.45 -0.29
C GLN A 69 -21.04 -3.77 0.22
N LYS A 70 -21.33 -3.88 1.52
CA LYS A 70 -22.08 -5.02 2.08
C LYS A 70 -23.50 -5.08 1.53
N GLN A 71 -24.20 -3.95 1.49
CA GLN A 71 -25.55 -3.87 0.91
C GLN A 71 -25.55 -4.20 -0.58
N ALA A 72 -24.57 -3.69 -1.32
CA ALA A 72 -24.39 -3.99 -2.73
C ALA A 72 -24.16 -5.49 -2.98
N LEU A 73 -23.38 -6.16 -2.12
CA LEU A 73 -23.12 -7.60 -2.22
C LEU A 73 -24.42 -8.41 -2.08
N ASN A 74 -25.32 -8.01 -1.18
CA ASN A 74 -26.59 -8.70 -0.95
C ASN A 74 -27.61 -8.45 -2.08
N SER A 75 -27.51 -7.31 -2.77
CA SER A 75 -28.48 -6.90 -3.79
C SER A 75 -28.08 -7.36 -5.19
N GLN A 76 -26.79 -7.27 -5.51
CA GLN A 76 -26.25 -7.66 -6.81
C GLN A 76 -24.82 -8.15 -6.60
N GLU A 77 -24.66 -9.48 -6.56
CA GLU A 77 -23.37 -10.12 -6.36
C GLU A 77 -22.46 -9.89 -7.58
N SER A 78 -21.66 -8.83 -7.54
CA SER A 78 -20.67 -8.53 -8.58
C SER A 78 -19.26 -8.84 -8.09
N GLN A 79 -18.40 -9.31 -9.00
CA GLN A 79 -16.98 -9.52 -8.69
C GLN A 79 -16.32 -8.21 -8.23
N GLN A 80 -16.68 -7.08 -8.83
CA GLN A 80 -16.15 -5.78 -8.43
C GLN A 80 -16.50 -5.44 -6.98
N THR A 81 -17.73 -5.71 -6.55
CA THR A 81 -18.17 -5.52 -5.15
C THR A 81 -17.36 -6.42 -4.20
N LYS A 82 -17.14 -7.69 -4.57
CA LYS A 82 -16.31 -8.61 -3.78
C LYS A 82 -14.88 -8.10 -3.63
N VAL A 83 -14.28 -7.61 -4.71
CA VAL A 83 -12.92 -7.06 -4.69
C VAL A 83 -12.86 -5.77 -3.87
N LYS A 84 -13.86 -4.89 -3.97
CA LYS A 84 -13.94 -3.68 -3.14
C LYS A 84 -14.01 -4.01 -1.64
N LEU A 85 -14.85 -4.97 -1.24
CA LEU A 85 -14.95 -5.46 0.14
C LEU A 85 -13.65 -6.09 0.62
N LEU A 86 -12.99 -6.86 -0.23
CA LEU A 86 -11.68 -7.42 0.05
C LEU A 86 -10.67 -6.31 0.37
N LEU A 87 -10.61 -5.25 -0.44
CA LEU A 87 -9.68 -4.14 -0.23
C LEU A 87 -9.98 -3.39 1.08
N LEU A 88 -11.25 -3.24 1.45
CA LEU A 88 -11.64 -2.70 2.76
C LEU A 88 -11.14 -3.57 3.92
N HIS A 89 -11.21 -4.89 3.79
CA HIS A 89 -10.71 -5.82 4.83
C HIS A 89 -9.18 -5.88 4.91
N THR A 90 -8.46 -5.51 3.85
CA THR A 90 -6.99 -5.41 3.89
C THR A 90 -6.47 -4.14 4.56
N LEU A 91 -7.30 -3.11 4.69
CA LEU A 91 -6.86 -1.79 5.14
C LEU A 91 -6.77 -1.73 6.68
N PRO A 92 -5.60 -1.45 7.29
CA PRO A 92 -5.47 -1.38 8.75
C PRO A 92 -6.29 -0.28 9.41
N SER A 93 -6.56 0.80 8.67
CA SER A 93 -7.41 1.92 9.11
C SER A 93 -8.90 1.60 9.05
N SER A 94 -9.29 0.47 8.45
CA SER A 94 -10.68 0.07 8.34
C SER A 94 -11.23 -0.38 9.69
N PRO A 95 -12.47 0.03 10.06
CA PRO A 95 -13.14 -0.44 11.27
C PRO A 95 -13.25 -1.98 11.37
N GLU A 96 -13.37 -2.65 10.22
CA GLU A 96 -13.39 -4.11 10.12
C GLU A 96 -12.13 -4.64 9.43
N TYR A 97 -10.97 -4.18 9.89
CA TYR A 97 -9.68 -4.73 9.47
C TYR A 97 -9.57 -6.22 9.85
N GLN A 98 -9.55 -7.09 8.85
CA GLN A 98 -9.57 -8.55 9.02
C GLN A 98 -8.69 -9.21 7.95
N PRO A 99 -7.37 -9.25 8.13
CA PRO A 99 -6.43 -9.70 7.10
C PRO A 99 -6.62 -11.17 6.70
N TYR A 100 -6.97 -12.05 7.66
CA TYR A 100 -7.31 -13.44 7.36
C TYR A 100 -8.57 -13.56 6.49
N LYS A 101 -9.59 -12.74 6.75
CA LYS A 101 -10.81 -12.71 5.94
C LYS A 101 -10.55 -12.14 4.55
N ALA A 102 -9.72 -11.10 4.45
CA ALA A 102 -9.28 -10.61 3.16
C ALA A 102 -8.55 -11.70 2.35
N LYS A 103 -7.75 -12.55 3.02
CA LYS A 103 -7.02 -13.64 2.37
C LYS A 103 -7.95 -14.73 1.85
N THR A 104 -8.96 -15.11 2.63
CA THR A 104 -9.96 -16.10 2.18
C THR A 104 -10.76 -15.57 1.00
N LEU A 105 -11.20 -14.32 1.04
CA LEU A 105 -11.87 -13.67 -0.09
C LEU A 105 -10.96 -13.60 -1.32
N LEU A 106 -9.68 -13.26 -1.15
CA LEU A 106 -8.73 -13.16 -2.27
C LEU A 106 -8.50 -14.49 -2.97
N ASN A 107 -8.48 -15.59 -2.22
CA ASN A 107 -8.34 -16.92 -2.77
C ASN A 107 -9.60 -17.37 -3.56
N GLN A 108 -10.76 -16.76 -3.32
CA GLN A 108 -11.99 -17.03 -4.05
C GLN A 108 -12.10 -16.24 -5.37
N VAL A 109 -11.28 -15.19 -5.56
CA VAL A 109 -11.32 -14.38 -6.77
C VAL A 109 -10.35 -14.96 -7.81
N PRO A 110 -10.82 -15.32 -9.02
CA PRO A 110 -9.95 -15.82 -10.08
C PRO A 110 -9.03 -14.68 -10.59
N LEU A 111 -7.73 -14.81 -10.32
CA LEU A 111 -6.72 -13.83 -10.73
C LEU A 111 -6.29 -14.05 -12.20
N SER A 112 -7.14 -13.65 -13.13
CA SER A 112 -6.84 -13.69 -14.57
C SER A 112 -7.15 -12.34 -15.25
N ALA A 113 -6.44 -12.05 -16.34
CA ALA A 113 -6.57 -10.78 -17.06
C ALA A 113 -8.00 -10.55 -17.59
N SER A 114 -8.69 -11.62 -17.99
CA SER A 114 -10.09 -11.56 -18.47
C SER A 114 -11.10 -11.18 -17.40
N GLN A 115 -10.82 -11.46 -16.13
CA GLN A 115 -11.73 -11.18 -15.00
C GLN A 115 -11.54 -9.76 -14.44
N PHE A 116 -10.35 -9.19 -14.63
CA PHE A 116 -10.00 -7.86 -14.11
C PHE A 116 -10.07 -6.73 -15.14
N ASN A 117 -10.36 -7.07 -16.41
CA ASN A 117 -10.53 -6.14 -17.55
C ASN A 117 -9.34 -5.17 -17.77
N SER A 118 -8.21 -5.43 -17.11
CA SER A 118 -7.01 -4.60 -17.11
C SER A 118 -5.85 -5.39 -16.50
N GLU A 119 -4.70 -5.38 -17.18
CA GLU A 119 -3.46 -5.98 -16.65
C GLU A 119 -2.96 -5.23 -15.40
N GLN A 120 -3.17 -3.92 -15.33
CA GLN A 120 -2.80 -3.11 -14.16
C GLN A 120 -3.60 -3.53 -12.93
N ASN A 121 -4.88 -3.82 -13.08
CA ASN A 121 -5.72 -4.34 -12.02
C ASN A 121 -5.26 -5.73 -11.56
N LEU A 122 -4.92 -6.62 -12.49
CA LEU A 122 -4.40 -7.94 -12.16
C LEU A 122 -3.07 -7.83 -11.39
N ALA A 123 -2.14 -7.02 -11.89
CA ALA A 123 -0.85 -6.78 -11.24
C ALA A 123 -1.02 -6.21 -9.83
N PHE A 124 -1.95 -5.26 -9.66
CA PHE A 124 -2.29 -4.72 -8.35
C PHE A 124 -2.85 -5.78 -7.40
N MET A 125 -3.74 -6.66 -7.87
CA MET A 125 -4.29 -7.74 -7.04
C MET A 125 -3.24 -8.80 -6.66
N LEU A 126 -2.29 -9.11 -7.56
CA LEU A 126 -1.14 -9.95 -7.25
C LEU A 126 -0.26 -9.31 -6.18
N LEU A 127 0.00 -8.00 -6.28
CA LEU A 127 0.72 -7.27 -5.24
C LEU A 127 -0.01 -7.34 -3.90
N ILE A 128 -1.33 -7.10 -3.86
CA ILE A 128 -2.13 -7.23 -2.63
C ILE A 128 -2.02 -8.64 -2.05
N LYS A 129 -2.01 -9.68 -2.89
CA LYS A 129 -1.81 -11.07 -2.46
C LYS A 129 -0.47 -11.26 -1.75
N ASP A 130 0.60 -10.77 -2.33
CA ASP A 130 1.94 -10.92 -1.79
C ASP A 130 2.11 -10.13 -0.49
N LEU A 131 1.62 -8.89 -0.45
CA LEU A 131 1.63 -8.05 0.74
C LEU A 131 0.84 -8.69 1.89
N LEU A 132 -0.34 -9.24 1.60
CA LEU A 132 -1.19 -9.87 2.61
C LEU A 132 -0.54 -11.14 3.15
N ASN A 133 0.08 -11.97 2.30
CA ASN A 133 0.79 -13.16 2.74
C ASN A 133 1.97 -12.79 3.65
N ALA A 134 2.76 -11.77 3.28
CA ALA A 134 3.88 -11.29 4.09
C ALA A 134 3.39 -10.77 5.45
N GLN A 135 2.30 -10.00 5.47
CA GLN A 135 1.69 -9.50 6.68
C GLN A 135 1.20 -10.62 7.61
N LEU A 136 0.52 -11.63 7.07
CA LEU A 136 0.05 -12.78 7.84
C LEU A 136 1.22 -13.57 8.45
N LEU A 137 2.32 -13.74 7.71
CA LEU A 137 3.53 -14.37 8.23
C LEU A 137 4.14 -13.58 9.41
N LEU A 138 4.15 -12.25 9.32
CA LEU A 138 4.63 -11.39 10.40
C LEU A 138 3.74 -11.49 11.64
N ILE A 139 2.41 -11.48 11.46
CA ILE A 139 1.44 -11.67 12.55
C ILE A 139 1.69 -13.01 13.25
N GLU A 140 1.83 -14.09 12.47
CA GLU A 140 2.08 -15.43 13.01
C GLU A 140 3.41 -15.51 13.77
N LYS A 141 4.48 -14.93 13.20
CA LYS A 141 5.79 -14.90 13.86
C LYS A 141 5.73 -14.13 15.19
N HIS A 142 5.03 -13.00 15.21
CA HIS A 142 4.84 -12.21 16.42
C HIS A 142 4.04 -12.99 17.47
N GLN A 143 2.92 -13.60 17.08
CA GLN A 143 2.09 -14.42 17.97
C GLN A 143 2.90 -15.55 18.62
N ARG A 144 3.66 -16.30 17.81
CA ARG A 144 4.54 -17.39 18.30
C ARG A 144 5.60 -16.87 19.28
N GLN A 145 6.13 -15.67 19.08
CA GLN A 145 7.08 -15.07 20.01
C GLN A 145 6.39 -14.68 21.33
N THR A 146 5.23 -14.02 21.26
CA THR A 146 4.44 -13.67 22.44
C THR A 146 4.05 -14.90 23.26
N ASP A 147 3.72 -16.00 22.61
CA ASP A 147 3.37 -17.25 23.31
C ASP A 147 4.59 -17.86 24.03
N LYS A 148 5.79 -17.80 23.43
CA LYS A 148 7.04 -18.18 24.10
C LYS A 148 7.35 -17.30 25.29
N ASP A 149 7.19 -15.99 25.14
CA ASP A 149 7.45 -15.03 26.20
C ASP A 149 6.49 -15.24 27.39
N LYS A 150 5.20 -15.48 27.11
CA LYS A 150 4.22 -15.86 28.14
C LYS A 150 4.60 -17.14 28.88
N GLN A 151 5.08 -18.16 28.16
CA GLN A 151 5.53 -19.40 28.76
C GLN A 151 6.75 -19.17 29.68
N ALA A 152 7.73 -18.36 29.25
CA ALA A 152 8.89 -18.01 30.05
C ALA A 152 8.50 -17.21 31.31
N ILE A 153 7.58 -16.25 31.19
CA ILE A 153 7.05 -15.49 32.33
C ILE A 153 6.37 -16.43 33.33
N SER A 154 5.56 -17.38 32.85
CA SER A 154 4.92 -18.38 33.73
C SER A 154 5.95 -19.24 34.47
N GLN A 155 7.05 -19.61 33.82
CA GLN A 155 8.13 -20.38 34.45
C GLN A 155 8.87 -19.55 35.51
N PHE A 156 9.16 -18.28 35.23
CA PHE A 156 9.78 -17.40 36.21
C PHE A 156 8.86 -17.15 37.41
N GLN A 157 7.55 -17.00 37.21
CA GLN A 157 6.61 -16.86 38.31
C GLN A 157 6.57 -18.11 39.21
N GLN A 158 6.65 -19.30 38.62
CA GLN A 158 6.74 -20.55 39.39
C GLN A 158 8.04 -20.62 40.21
N GLN A 159 9.17 -20.21 39.64
CA GLN A 159 10.45 -20.15 40.36
C GLN A 159 10.42 -19.14 41.51
N ILE A 160 9.85 -17.95 41.29
CA ILE A 160 9.69 -16.93 42.33
C ILE A 160 8.87 -17.49 43.50
N ASN A 161 7.71 -18.10 43.22
CA ASN A 161 6.87 -18.68 44.27
C ASN A 161 7.60 -19.78 45.06
N LEU A 162 8.39 -20.62 44.38
CA LEU A 162 9.16 -21.67 45.04
C LEU A 162 10.26 -21.08 45.95
N LEU A 163 10.97 -20.06 45.47
CA LEU A 163 11.99 -19.36 46.24
C LEU A 163 11.38 -18.64 47.46
N GLU A 164 10.21 -18.02 47.31
CA GLU A 164 9.47 -17.41 48.42
C GLU A 164 9.09 -18.44 49.49
N GLN A 165 8.60 -19.61 49.09
CA GLN A 165 8.31 -20.72 50.01
C GLN A 165 9.57 -21.19 50.76
N GLN A 166 10.70 -21.33 50.07
CA GLN A 166 11.96 -21.70 50.69
C GLN A 166 12.45 -20.64 51.68
N LEU A 167 12.35 -19.35 51.33
CA LEU A 167 12.69 -18.25 52.24
C LEU A 167 11.80 -18.25 53.49
N GLU A 168 10.50 -18.52 53.34
CA GLU A 168 9.59 -18.61 54.49
C GLU A 168 9.95 -19.79 55.40
N GLN A 169 10.30 -20.94 54.83
CA GLN A 169 10.77 -22.10 55.59
C GLN A 169 12.06 -21.79 56.36
N LEU A 170 13.05 -21.19 55.70
CA LEU A 170 14.31 -20.80 56.33
C LEU A 170 14.07 -19.82 57.49
N LYS A 171 13.20 -18.83 57.30
CA LYS A 171 12.82 -17.87 58.35
C LYS A 171 12.18 -18.56 59.57
N LYS A 172 11.31 -19.54 59.35
CA LYS A 172 10.70 -20.33 60.44
C LYS A 172 11.75 -21.13 61.21
N ILE A 173 12.71 -21.72 60.51
CA ILE A 173 13.83 -22.45 61.13
C ILE A 173 14.67 -21.49 61.99
N GLU A 174 15.07 -20.34 61.45
CA GLU A 174 15.84 -19.33 62.20
C GLU A 174 15.12 -18.89 63.48
N GLN A 175 13.81 -18.62 63.40
CA GLN A 175 13.00 -18.27 64.58
C GLN A 175 12.96 -19.39 65.62
N SER A 176 12.86 -20.64 65.18
CA SER A 176 12.82 -21.79 66.10
C SER A 176 14.16 -22.03 66.81
N ILE A 177 15.29 -21.75 66.14
CA ILE A 177 16.62 -21.86 66.74
C ILE A 177 16.86 -20.73 67.75
N ASN A 178 16.43 -19.51 67.44
CA ASN A 178 16.65 -18.35 68.30
C ASN A 178 15.71 -18.29 69.54
N GLN A 179 14.73 -19.19 69.62
CA GLN A 179 13.82 -19.36 70.76
C GLN A 179 14.22 -20.51 71.70
N GLN A 180 15.30 -21.24 71.39
CA GLN A 180 15.94 -22.23 72.28
C GLN A 180 17.09 -21.60 73.05
#